data_AF-A0ABD0BCL2-F1
#
_entry.id   AF-A0ABD0BCL2-F1
#
_cell.length_a   1.000
_cell.length_b   1.000
_cell.length_c   1.000
_cell.angle_alpha   90.00
_cell.angle_beta   90.00
_cell.angle_gamma   90.00
#
_symmetry.space_group_name_H-M   'P 1'
#
loop_
_entity.id
_entity.type
_entity.pdbx_description
1 polymer ?
#
loop_
_entity_poly.entity_id
_entity_poly.type
_entity_poly.pdbx_seq_one_letter_code
_entity_poly.pdbx_strand_id
1 'polypeptide(L)'
;MEGLQYLAACFVVVAILTVLASWLERRKEEGIEQGPQVAKVYLNGIEIGCVPVAQHKIMLADARRRPSLYVRQAINTGLVALNLLARILRYMTAIWLMMFLVATLAFPQALGEWLQGVMAGLAQANAAELGRGLQVWVLCSFLFAALALLIEFVMVAGPNWYGRRNVFEEEVSFQLRRELEAPAHGKVHVLYWPVDTQGESLAQDAQA
;
A
#
# COMPACT_ATOMS: atom_id res chain seq x y z
N MET A 1 -7.13 -14.47 27.24
CA MET A 1 -7.50 -13.17 26.62
C MET A 1 -6.31 -12.44 25.99
N GLU A 2 -5.06 -12.76 26.35
CA GLU A 2 -3.87 -12.06 25.82
C GLU A 2 -3.55 -12.38 24.35
N GLY A 3 -3.75 -13.62 23.88
CA GLY A 3 -3.52 -14.00 22.47
C GLY A 3 -4.28 -13.16 21.44
N LEU A 4 -5.49 -12.69 21.81
CA LEU A 4 -6.35 -11.90 20.94
C LEU A 4 -5.85 -10.45 20.79
N GLN A 5 -5.15 -9.94 21.80
CA GLN A 5 -4.52 -8.62 21.79
C GLN A 5 -3.33 -8.57 20.81
N TYR A 6 -2.61 -9.68 20.64
CA TYR A 6 -1.49 -9.75 19.69
C TYR A 6 -1.95 -9.86 18.25
N LEU A 7 -2.98 -10.65 17.98
CA LEU A 7 -3.61 -10.66 16.66
C LEU A 7 -4.18 -9.28 16.32
N ALA A 8 -4.79 -8.59 17.30
CA ALA A 8 -5.24 -7.21 17.13
C ALA A 8 -4.06 -6.26 16.86
N ALA A 9 -2.94 -6.37 17.58
CA ALA A 9 -1.76 -5.54 17.34
C ALA A 9 -1.16 -5.77 15.94
N CYS A 10 -1.03 -7.02 15.50
CA CYS A 10 -0.59 -7.35 14.15
C CYS A 10 -1.54 -6.75 13.08
N PHE A 11 -2.85 -6.84 13.31
CA PHE A 11 -3.84 -6.27 12.41
C PHE A 11 -3.77 -4.74 12.38
N VAL A 12 -3.54 -4.10 13.53
CA VAL A 12 -3.34 -2.65 13.65
C VAL A 12 -2.09 -2.21 12.89
N VAL A 13 -0.98 -2.94 13.00
CA VAL A 13 0.24 -2.62 12.23
C VAL A 13 -0.02 -2.72 10.73
N VAL A 14 -0.70 -3.78 10.27
CA VAL A 14 -1.08 -3.92 8.85
C VAL A 14 -2.05 -2.82 8.40
N ALA A 15 -3.00 -2.44 9.26
CA ALA A 15 -3.92 -1.35 8.99
C ALA A 15 -3.20 0.00 8.91
N ILE A 16 -2.25 0.27 9.82
CA ILE A 16 -1.42 1.48 9.79
C ILE A 16 -0.62 1.51 8.49
N LEU A 17 0.01 0.41 8.10
CA LEU A 17 0.79 0.34 6.86
C LEU A 17 -0.09 0.60 5.62
N THR A 18 -1.31 0.06 5.58
CA THR A 18 -2.24 0.30 4.44
C THR A 18 -2.78 1.73 4.43
N VAL A 19 -3.06 2.32 5.59
CA VAL A 19 -3.48 3.74 5.71
C VAL A 19 -2.34 4.67 5.33
N LEU A 20 -1.12 4.43 5.83
CA LEU A 20 0.07 5.23 5.53
C LEU A 20 0.39 5.19 4.04
N ALA A 21 0.28 4.00 3.41
CA ALA A 21 0.42 3.84 1.97
C ALA A 21 -0.60 4.70 1.20
N SER A 22 -1.86 4.65 1.61
CA SER A 22 -2.94 5.47 1.00
C SER A 22 -2.72 6.97 1.18
N TRP A 23 -2.20 7.39 2.34
CA TRP A 23 -1.95 8.79 2.65
C TRP A 23 -0.76 9.36 1.87
N LEU A 24 0.34 8.59 1.74
CA LEU A 24 1.50 8.96 0.93
C LEU A 24 1.13 9.10 -0.56
N GLU A 25 0.22 8.27 -1.05
CA GLU A 25 -0.31 8.37 -2.41
C GLU A 25 -1.14 9.64 -2.60
N ARG A 26 -2.09 9.94 -1.70
CA ARG A 26 -2.88 11.18 -1.78
C ARG A 26 -2.02 12.44 -1.78
N ARG A 27 -0.96 12.48 -0.95
CA ARG A 27 -0.04 13.62 -0.94
C ARG A 27 0.72 13.83 -2.25
N LYS A 28 0.91 12.80 -3.07
CA LYS A 28 1.48 12.95 -4.41
C LYS A 28 0.49 13.56 -5.40
N GLU A 29 -0.82 13.42 -5.14
CA GLU A 29 -1.89 13.88 -6.02
C GLU A 29 -2.42 15.28 -5.66
N GLU A 30 -2.39 15.66 -4.37
CA GLU A 30 -2.97 16.90 -3.83
C GLU A 30 -2.27 18.22 -4.26
N GLY A 31 -1.27 18.19 -5.15
CA GLY A 31 -0.52 19.37 -5.57
C GLY A 31 -1.14 20.24 -6.68
N ILE A 32 -2.31 19.88 -7.26
CA ILE A 32 -2.70 20.39 -8.60
C ILE A 32 -4.14 20.97 -8.67
N GLU A 33 -4.89 21.13 -7.58
CA GLU A 33 -6.29 21.60 -7.66
C GLU A 33 -6.47 23.10 -7.37
N GLN A 34 -6.16 23.99 -8.32
CA GLN A 34 -6.67 25.37 -8.33
C GLN A 34 -7.04 25.82 -9.76
N GLY A 35 -8.34 26.02 -10.04
CA GLY A 35 -8.86 26.66 -11.26
C GLY A 35 -9.90 25.84 -12.06
N PRO A 36 -10.59 26.46 -13.06
CA PRO A 36 -11.34 25.70 -14.06
C PRO A 36 -10.36 24.80 -14.80
N GLN A 37 -10.53 23.49 -14.65
CA GLN A 37 -9.56 22.51 -15.13
C GLN A 37 -10.22 21.57 -16.12
N VAL A 38 -9.44 21.12 -17.10
CA VAL A 38 -9.78 20.02 -18.00
C VAL A 38 -8.97 18.81 -17.57
N ALA A 39 -9.65 17.67 -17.47
CA ALA A 39 -9.03 16.39 -17.17
C ALA A 39 -8.52 15.80 -18.49
N LYS A 40 -7.21 15.86 -18.70
CA LYS A 40 -6.55 15.16 -19.80
C LYS A 40 -6.37 13.70 -19.43
N VAL A 41 -6.80 12.81 -20.31
CA VAL A 41 -6.82 11.37 -20.09
C VAL A 41 -5.71 10.73 -20.93
N TYR A 42 -4.81 10.04 -20.25
CA TYR A 42 -3.70 9.31 -20.83
C TYR A 42 -3.93 7.82 -20.68
N LEU A 43 -3.70 7.05 -21.74
CA LEU A 43 -3.70 5.60 -21.73
C LEU A 43 -2.29 5.10 -22.06
N ASN A 44 -1.66 4.39 -21.12
CA ASN A 44 -0.26 3.94 -21.27
C ASN A 44 0.72 5.07 -21.64
N GLY A 45 0.47 6.29 -21.14
CA GLY A 45 1.30 7.47 -21.43
C GLY A 45 0.96 8.21 -22.72
N ILE A 46 -0.03 7.76 -23.50
CA ILE A 46 -0.51 8.43 -24.71
C ILE A 46 -1.79 9.18 -24.39
N GLU A 47 -1.87 10.47 -24.74
CA GLU A 47 -3.09 11.28 -24.58
C GLU A 47 -4.18 10.72 -25.51
N ILE A 48 -5.29 10.27 -24.94
CA ILE A 48 -6.43 9.72 -25.69
C ILE A 48 -7.59 10.70 -25.81
N GLY A 49 -7.64 11.72 -24.94
CA GLY A 49 -8.66 12.74 -25.00
C GLY A 49 -8.72 13.61 -23.74
N CYS A 50 -9.69 14.52 -23.74
CA CYS A 50 -9.91 15.43 -22.63
C CYS A 50 -11.40 15.43 -22.24
N VAL A 51 -11.67 15.43 -20.94
CA VAL A 51 -13.02 15.51 -20.39
C VAL A 51 -13.13 16.68 -19.41
N PRO A 52 -14.27 17.37 -19.32
CA PRO A 52 -14.53 18.35 -18.27
C PRO A 52 -14.37 17.70 -16.89
N VAL A 53 -13.75 18.42 -15.94
CA VAL A 53 -13.58 17.90 -14.57
C VAL A 53 -14.91 17.58 -13.89
N ALA A 54 -15.97 18.33 -14.21
CA ALA A 54 -17.32 18.03 -13.72
C ALA A 54 -17.79 16.62 -14.16
N GLN A 55 -17.53 16.25 -15.41
CA GLN A 55 -17.88 14.95 -15.97
C GLN A 55 -17.07 13.82 -15.30
N HIS A 56 -15.76 14.02 -15.12
CA HIS A 56 -14.93 13.08 -14.37
C HIS A 56 -15.40 12.91 -12.90
N LYS A 57 -15.79 14.01 -12.23
CA LYS A 57 -16.35 13.96 -10.87
C LYS A 57 -17.69 13.23 -10.79
N ILE A 58 -18.53 13.32 -11.82
CA ILE A 58 -19.78 12.54 -11.92
C ILE A 58 -19.46 11.05 -12.05
N MET A 59 -18.52 10.65 -12.90
CA MET A 59 -18.08 9.25 -13.04
C MET A 59 -17.56 8.68 -11.71
N LEU A 60 -16.78 9.46 -10.97
CA LEU A 60 -16.32 9.11 -9.63
C LEU A 60 -17.49 8.92 -8.65
N ALA A 61 -18.48 9.81 -8.69
CA ALA A 61 -19.66 9.72 -7.83
C ALA A 61 -20.52 8.49 -8.18
N ASP A 62 -20.68 8.18 -9.46
CA ASP A 62 -21.44 7.02 -9.92
C ASP A 62 -20.75 5.69 -9.61
N ALA A 63 -19.42 5.64 -9.69
CA ALA A 63 -18.66 4.49 -9.19
C ALA A 63 -18.90 4.30 -7.67
N ARG A 64 -18.87 5.38 -6.88
CA ARG A 64 -19.12 5.33 -5.42
C ARG A 64 -20.53 4.94 -5.04
N ARG A 65 -21.51 5.03 -5.93
CA ARG A 65 -22.90 4.59 -5.69
C ARG A 65 -23.08 3.08 -5.81
N ARG A 66 -22.12 2.36 -6.40
CA ARG A 66 -22.23 0.91 -6.61
C ARG A 66 -21.74 0.13 -5.38
N PRO A 67 -22.63 -0.51 -4.60
CA PRO A 67 -22.23 -1.23 -3.38
C PRO A 67 -21.32 -2.42 -3.66
N SER A 68 -21.42 -3.03 -4.84
CA SER A 68 -20.58 -4.15 -5.27
C SER A 68 -19.08 -3.79 -5.34
N LEU A 69 -18.73 -2.52 -5.62
CA LEU A 69 -17.35 -2.08 -5.65
C LEU A 69 -16.73 -2.04 -4.25
N TYR A 70 -17.51 -1.70 -3.21
CA TYR A 70 -17.03 -1.75 -1.84
C TYR A 70 -16.71 -3.17 -1.39
N VAL A 71 -17.56 -4.14 -1.73
CA VAL A 71 -17.29 -5.55 -1.43
C VAL A 71 -16.02 -6.02 -2.13
N ARG A 72 -15.86 -5.69 -3.42
CA ARG A 72 -14.64 -6.01 -4.17
C ARG A 72 -13.40 -5.33 -3.59
N GLN A 73 -13.50 -4.08 -3.19
CA GLN A 73 -12.41 -3.35 -2.53
C GLN A 73 -12.07 -3.97 -1.18
N ALA A 74 -13.06 -4.39 -0.39
CA ALA A 74 -12.85 -5.08 0.88
C ALA A 74 -12.11 -6.41 0.68
N ILE A 75 -12.52 -7.20 -0.31
CA ILE A 75 -11.84 -8.45 -0.69
C ILE A 75 -10.40 -8.17 -1.14
N ASN A 76 -10.17 -7.19 -2.01
CA ASN A 76 -8.83 -6.83 -2.45
C ASN A 76 -7.95 -6.38 -1.27
N THR A 77 -8.49 -5.55 -0.38
CA THR A 77 -7.79 -5.09 0.82
C THR A 77 -7.46 -6.25 1.75
N GLY A 78 -8.38 -7.20 1.94
CA GLY A 78 -8.14 -8.43 2.70
C GLY A 78 -7.03 -9.30 2.09
N LEU A 79 -7.01 -9.44 0.76
CA LEU A 79 -5.94 -10.15 0.05
C LEU A 79 -4.59 -9.46 0.20
N VAL A 80 -4.55 -8.13 0.11
CA VAL A 80 -3.34 -7.34 0.36
C VAL A 80 -2.85 -7.55 1.79
N ALA A 81 -3.74 -7.50 2.78
CA ALA A 81 -3.39 -7.76 4.17
C ALA A 81 -2.81 -9.16 4.38
N LEU A 82 -3.40 -10.19 3.74
CA LEU A 82 -2.88 -11.56 3.79
C LEU A 82 -1.51 -11.68 3.13
N ASN A 83 -1.30 -11.04 1.98
CA ASN A 83 -0.01 -10.99 1.30
C ASN A 83 1.06 -10.31 2.16
N LEU A 84 0.71 -9.20 2.82
CA LEU A 84 1.61 -8.52 3.76
C LEU A 84 1.97 -9.43 4.93
N LEU A 85 0.98 -10.11 5.54
CA LEU A 85 1.22 -11.06 6.62
C LEU A 85 2.15 -12.20 6.19
N ALA A 86 1.90 -12.81 5.02
CA ALA A 86 2.75 -13.85 4.47
C ALA A 86 4.19 -13.36 4.23
N ARG A 87 4.35 -12.10 3.82
CA ARG A 87 5.67 -11.48 3.62
C ARG A 87 6.37 -11.19 4.94
N ILE A 88 5.65 -10.74 5.97
CA ILE A 88 6.19 -10.59 7.33
C ILE A 88 6.70 -11.94 7.85
N LEU A 89 5.92 -13.01 7.72
CA LEU A 89 6.33 -14.34 8.15
C LEU A 89 7.60 -14.81 7.41
N ARG A 90 7.70 -14.53 6.11
CA ARG A 90 8.91 -14.83 5.32
C ARG A 90 10.11 -14.02 5.79
N TYR A 91 9.94 -12.72 6.05
CA TYR A 91 11.00 -11.87 6.59
C TYR A 91 11.46 -12.33 7.96
N MET A 92 10.53 -12.74 8.82
CA MET A 92 10.83 -13.25 10.15
C MET A 92 11.80 -14.43 10.05
N THR A 93 11.48 -15.43 9.23
CA THR A 93 12.37 -16.58 8.99
C THR A 93 13.70 -16.15 8.35
N ALA A 94 13.68 -15.28 7.35
CA ALA A 94 14.89 -14.83 6.66
C ALA A 94 15.86 -14.07 7.58
N ILE A 95 15.33 -13.20 8.46
CA ILE A 95 16.13 -12.44 9.44
C ILE A 95 16.83 -13.40 10.40
N TRP A 96 16.10 -14.38 10.95
CA TRP A 96 16.69 -15.37 11.85
C TRP A 96 17.75 -16.21 11.14
N LEU A 97 17.47 -16.71 9.93
CA LEU A 97 18.44 -17.48 9.16
C LEU A 97 19.71 -16.67 8.87
N MET A 98 19.56 -15.40 8.46
CA MET A 98 20.72 -14.52 8.21
C MET A 98 21.48 -14.19 9.49
N MET A 99 20.79 -13.94 10.60
CA MET A 99 21.42 -13.70 11.90
C MET A 99 22.25 -14.92 12.34
N PHE A 100 21.67 -16.12 12.26
CA PHE A 100 22.37 -17.36 12.59
C PHE A 100 23.56 -17.61 11.66
N LEU A 101 23.39 -17.38 10.35
CA LEU A 101 24.48 -17.52 9.39
C LEU A 101 25.64 -16.57 9.71
N VAL A 102 25.36 -15.29 9.92
CA VAL A 102 26.36 -14.28 10.27
C VAL A 102 27.01 -14.61 11.61
N ALA A 103 26.24 -14.98 12.63
CA ALA A 103 26.77 -15.34 13.93
C ALA A 103 27.66 -16.59 13.87
N THR A 104 27.30 -17.59 13.05
CA THR A 104 28.09 -18.81 12.86
C THR A 104 29.43 -18.50 12.18
N LEU A 105 29.43 -17.60 11.19
CA LEU A 105 30.64 -17.26 10.44
C LEU A 105 31.54 -16.28 11.20
N ALA A 106 30.98 -15.28 11.88
CA ALA A 106 31.73 -14.22 12.53
C ALA A 106 32.07 -14.52 14.00
N PHE A 107 31.17 -15.20 14.73
CA PHE A 107 31.27 -15.39 16.18
C PHE A 107 30.85 -16.81 16.63
N PRO A 108 31.45 -17.89 16.10
CA PRO A 108 31.01 -19.26 16.35
C PRO A 108 31.06 -19.67 17.83
N GLN A 109 32.08 -19.22 18.57
CA GLN A 109 32.24 -19.53 20.01
C GLN A 109 31.14 -18.86 20.85
N ALA A 110 30.92 -17.56 20.65
CA ALA A 110 29.87 -16.81 21.36
C ALA A 110 28.47 -17.37 21.05
N LEU A 111 28.22 -17.77 19.80
CA LEU A 111 26.97 -18.44 19.42
C LEU A 111 26.79 -19.77 20.17
N GLY A 112 27.86 -20.57 20.28
CA GLY A 112 27.84 -21.83 21.02
C GLY A 112 27.55 -21.65 22.50
N GLU A 113 28.21 -20.70 23.16
CA GLU A 113 27.96 -20.36 24.57
C GLU A 113 26.52 -19.86 24.78
N TRP A 114 26.03 -18.99 23.89
CA TRP A 114 24.66 -18.50 23.94
C TRP A 114 23.64 -19.64 23.80
N LEU A 115 23.83 -20.55 22.83
CA LEU A 115 22.96 -21.71 22.62
C LEU A 115 22.94 -22.65 23.82
N GLN A 116 24.10 -22.91 24.44
CA GLN A 116 24.18 -23.70 25.68
C GLN A 116 23.42 -23.03 26.82
N GLY A 117 23.56 -21.71 26.99
CA GLY A 117 22.81 -20.94 27.99
C GLY A 117 21.31 -21.01 27.78
N VAL A 118 20.85 -20.89 26.52
CA VAL A 118 19.43 -21.03 26.16
C VAL A 118 18.92 -22.43 26.49
N MET A 119 19.64 -23.50 26.12
CA MET A 119 19.23 -24.87 26.43
C MET A 119 19.15 -25.14 27.94
N ALA A 120 20.13 -24.66 28.71
CA ALA A 120 20.11 -24.79 30.16
C ALA A 120 18.94 -24.03 30.80
N GLY A 121 18.65 -22.81 30.33
CA GLY A 121 17.51 -22.03 30.77
C GLY A 121 16.17 -22.70 30.45
N LEU A 122 16.03 -23.25 29.24
CA LEU A 122 14.82 -23.99 28.84
C LEU A 122 14.59 -25.25 29.68
N ALA A 123 15.67 -25.95 30.08
CA ALA A 123 15.57 -27.15 30.90
C ALA A 123 15.09 -26.87 32.33
N GLN A 124 15.26 -25.65 32.83
CA GLN A 124 14.91 -25.26 34.20
C GLN A 124 13.65 -24.39 34.30
N ALA A 125 13.19 -23.83 33.17
CA ALA A 125 12.08 -22.88 33.15
C ALA A 125 10.73 -23.55 33.45
N ASN A 126 9.87 -22.84 34.19
CA ASN A 126 8.48 -23.24 34.36
C ASN A 126 7.63 -22.88 33.13
N ALA A 127 6.42 -23.45 33.03
CA ALA A 127 5.54 -23.23 31.88
C ALA A 127 5.18 -21.75 31.65
N ALA A 128 5.08 -20.95 32.70
CA ALA A 128 4.73 -19.53 32.61
C ALA A 128 5.90 -18.66 32.11
N GLU A 129 7.13 -19.00 32.47
CA GLU A 129 8.36 -18.37 31.97
C GLU A 129 8.60 -18.72 30.52
N LEU A 130 8.42 -20.00 30.14
CA LEU A 130 8.48 -20.44 28.75
C LEU A 130 7.45 -19.71 27.88
N GLY A 131 6.21 -19.57 28.36
CA GLY A 131 5.15 -18.85 27.65
C GLY A 131 5.52 -17.38 27.40
N ARG A 132 6.00 -16.68 28.44
CA ARG A 132 6.45 -15.27 28.32
C ARG A 132 7.67 -15.13 27.41
N GLY A 133 8.65 -16.03 27.51
CA GLY A 133 9.83 -16.02 26.66
C GLY A 133 9.48 -16.19 25.18
N LEU A 134 8.62 -17.17 24.86
CA LEU A 134 8.15 -17.40 23.50
C LEU A 134 7.38 -16.20 22.95
N GLN A 135 6.53 -15.60 23.78
CA GLN A 135 5.74 -14.42 23.42
C GLN A 135 6.64 -13.22 23.09
N VAL A 136 7.63 -12.91 23.93
CA VAL A 136 8.60 -11.85 23.68
C VAL A 136 9.38 -12.14 22.39
N TRP A 137 9.83 -13.38 22.20
CA TRP A 137 10.58 -13.77 21.00
C TRP A 137 9.77 -13.57 19.72
N VAL A 138 8.52 -14.03 19.69
CA VAL A 138 7.61 -13.86 18.54
C VAL A 138 7.33 -12.39 18.28
N LEU A 139 7.09 -11.58 19.31
CA LEU A 139 6.80 -10.14 19.15
C LEU A 139 7.99 -9.35 18.64
N CYS A 140 9.17 -9.56 19.21
CA CYS A 140 10.39 -8.94 18.73
C CYS A 140 10.64 -9.32 17.26
N SER A 141 10.48 -10.60 16.91
CA SER A 141 10.65 -11.09 15.55
C SER A 141 9.67 -10.44 14.57
N PHE A 142 8.40 -10.33 14.97
CA PHE A 142 7.37 -9.65 14.18
C PHE A 142 7.69 -8.17 13.97
N LEU A 143 8.12 -7.46 15.03
CA LEU A 143 8.48 -6.04 14.95
C LEU A 143 9.64 -5.80 14.00
N PHE A 144 10.70 -6.60 14.06
CA PHE A 144 11.83 -6.48 13.13
C PHE A 144 11.42 -6.78 11.69
N ALA A 145 10.59 -7.82 11.47
CA ALA A 145 10.09 -8.15 10.14
C ALA A 145 9.16 -7.04 9.58
N ALA A 146 8.30 -6.46 10.41
CA ALA A 146 7.45 -5.34 10.03
C ALA A 146 8.25 -4.08 9.70
N LEU A 147 9.31 -3.79 10.47
CA LEU A 147 10.22 -2.69 10.19
C LEU A 147 10.97 -2.90 8.87
N ALA A 148 11.48 -4.11 8.61
CA ALA A 148 12.12 -4.45 7.34
C ALA A 148 11.16 -4.26 6.16
N LEU A 149 9.90 -4.69 6.32
CA LEU A 149 8.85 -4.50 5.32
C LEU A 149 8.52 -3.01 5.09
N LEU A 150 8.50 -2.20 6.15
CA LEU A 150 8.31 -0.74 6.04
C LEU A 150 9.47 -0.08 5.29
N ILE A 151 10.71 -0.49 5.56
CA ILE A 151 11.88 0.01 4.84
C ILE A 151 11.78 -0.37 3.35
N GLU A 152 11.42 -1.61 3.04
CA GLU A 152 11.16 -2.05 1.66
C GLU A 152 10.06 -1.19 1.00
N PHE A 153 8.98 -0.91 1.73
CA PHE A 153 7.88 -0.09 1.26
C PHE A 153 8.34 1.32 0.86
N VAL A 154 9.12 1.98 1.72
CA VAL A 154 9.59 3.35 1.50
C VAL A 154 10.64 3.44 0.38
N MET A 155 11.54 2.45 0.30
CA MET A 155 12.71 2.51 -0.59
C MET A 155 12.44 1.93 -1.98
N VAL A 156 11.60 0.90 -2.10
CA VAL A 156 11.50 0.08 -3.31
C VAL A 156 10.07 -0.01 -3.85
N ALA A 157 9.06 0.02 -2.98
CA ALA A 157 7.71 -0.30 -3.41
C ALA A 157 7.05 0.83 -4.22
N GLY A 158 6.62 0.48 -5.44
CA GLY A 158 5.67 1.28 -6.21
C GLY A 158 4.21 1.03 -5.77
N PRO A 159 3.24 1.82 -6.28
CA PRO A 159 1.82 1.77 -5.88
C PRO A 159 1.18 0.37 -5.97
N ASN A 160 1.66 -0.46 -6.90
CA ASN A 160 1.08 -1.77 -7.20
C ASN A 160 1.84 -2.94 -6.55
N TRP A 161 2.90 -2.69 -5.79
CA TRP A 161 3.86 -3.72 -5.38
C TRP A 161 3.27 -4.83 -4.50
N TYR A 162 2.22 -4.52 -3.74
CA TYR A 162 1.56 -5.47 -2.83
C TYR A 162 0.28 -6.07 -3.41
N GLY A 163 0.05 -5.93 -4.73
CA GLY A 163 -1.17 -6.40 -5.39
C GLY A 163 -2.41 -5.57 -5.05
N ARG A 164 -2.20 -4.37 -4.50
CA ARG A 164 -3.28 -3.41 -4.25
C ARG A 164 -3.85 -2.96 -5.59
N ARG A 165 -5.17 -3.07 -5.70
CA ARG A 165 -5.93 -2.57 -6.85
C ARG A 165 -7.00 -1.62 -6.35
N ASN A 166 -7.09 -0.45 -6.96
CA ASN A 166 -8.14 0.50 -6.67
C ASN A 166 -9.33 0.19 -7.57
N VAL A 167 -10.30 -0.56 -7.04
CA VAL A 167 -11.44 -1.06 -7.83
C VAL A 167 -12.34 0.09 -8.31
N PHE A 168 -12.36 1.20 -7.57
CA PHE A 168 -13.09 2.41 -7.98
C PHE A 168 -12.43 3.10 -9.16
N GLU A 169 -11.11 3.23 -9.13
CA GLU A 169 -10.33 3.81 -10.23
C GLU A 169 -10.37 2.93 -11.48
N GLU A 170 -10.40 1.61 -11.33
CA GLU A 170 -10.60 0.68 -12.45
C GLU A 170 -11.96 0.87 -13.12
N GLU A 171 -13.03 1.08 -12.34
CA GLU A 171 -14.36 1.35 -12.86
C GLU A 171 -14.42 2.70 -13.58
N VAL A 172 -13.83 3.76 -13.01
CA VAL A 172 -13.76 5.07 -13.68
C VAL A 172 -12.92 5.00 -14.95
N SER A 173 -11.80 4.28 -14.92
CA SER A 173 -10.97 4.02 -16.10
C SER A 173 -11.75 3.30 -17.20
N PHE A 174 -12.62 2.35 -16.84
CA PHE A 174 -13.49 1.66 -17.79
C PHE A 174 -14.52 2.61 -18.41
N GLN A 175 -15.14 3.49 -17.61
CA GLN A 175 -16.08 4.50 -18.11
C GLN A 175 -15.41 5.51 -19.03
N LEU A 176 -14.22 6.02 -18.67
CA LEU A 176 -13.44 6.93 -19.51
C LEU A 176 -13.05 6.32 -20.84
N ARG A 177 -12.63 5.04 -20.88
CA ARG A 177 -12.32 4.37 -22.15
C ARG A 177 -13.56 4.20 -23.02
N ARG A 178 -14.71 3.93 -22.42
CA ARG A 178 -15.97 3.81 -23.15
C ARG A 178 -16.41 5.16 -23.73
N GLU A 179 -16.22 6.23 -22.97
CA GLU A 179 -16.57 7.59 -23.40
C GLU A 179 -15.64 8.13 -24.49
N LEU A 180 -14.35 7.81 -24.42
CA LEU A 180 -13.34 8.21 -25.40
C LEU A 180 -13.15 7.17 -26.52
N GLU A 181 -14.04 6.17 -26.59
CA GLU A 181 -14.00 5.07 -27.56
C GLU A 181 -12.63 4.38 -27.70
N ALA A 182 -11.84 4.35 -26.62
CA ALA A 182 -10.48 3.82 -26.63
C ALA A 182 -10.52 2.27 -26.54
N PRO A 183 -10.08 1.54 -27.58
CA PRO A 183 -10.19 0.07 -27.62
C PRO A 183 -9.09 -0.63 -26.80
N ALA A 184 -8.03 0.09 -26.42
CA ALA A 184 -6.88 -0.51 -25.77
C ALA A 184 -7.09 -0.70 -24.25
N HIS A 185 -6.71 -1.88 -23.75
CA HIS A 185 -6.57 -2.13 -22.32
C HIS A 185 -5.21 -1.61 -21.83
N GLY A 186 -5.20 -0.79 -20.77
CA GLY A 186 -3.97 -0.14 -20.31
C GLY A 186 -4.17 0.75 -19.08
N LYS A 187 -3.10 1.18 -18.42
CA LYS A 187 -3.25 2.05 -17.25
C LYS A 187 -3.75 3.43 -17.70
N VAL A 188 -4.90 3.85 -17.17
CA VAL A 188 -5.46 5.18 -17.44
C VAL A 188 -4.94 6.12 -16.37
N HIS A 189 -4.45 7.27 -16.79
CA HIS A 189 -4.00 8.34 -15.93
C HIS A 189 -4.76 9.61 -16.29
N VAL A 190 -5.29 10.29 -15.28
CA VAL A 190 -5.98 11.57 -15.46
C VAL A 190 -5.10 12.66 -14.88
N LEU A 191 -4.74 13.64 -15.70
CA LEU A 191 -4.02 14.83 -15.26
C LEU A 191 -4.93 16.03 -15.40
N TYR A 192 -5.00 16.85 -14.36
CA TYR A 192 -5.77 18.08 -14.38
C TYR A 192 -4.91 19.22 -14.90
N TRP A 193 -5.39 19.88 -15.95
CA TRP A 193 -4.74 21.05 -16.53
C TRP A 193 -5.61 22.29 -16.34
N PRO A 194 -5.07 23.42 -15.86
CA PRO A 194 -5.83 24.66 -15.80
C PRO A 194 -6.22 25.11 -17.22
N VAL A 195 -7.47 25.51 -17.40
CA VAL A 195 -7.93 26.12 -18.64
C VAL A 195 -7.43 27.56 -18.65
N ASP A 196 -6.57 27.91 -19.62
CA ASP A 196 -6.19 29.30 -19.87
C ASP A 196 -7.42 30.07 -20.37
N THR A 197 -8.13 30.73 -19.45
CA THR A 197 -9.24 31.64 -19.78
C THR A 197 -8.76 32.98 -20.37
N GLN A 198 -7.45 33.20 -20.49
CA GLN A 198 -6.89 34.44 -21.03
C GLN A 198 -7.23 34.67 -22.52
N GLY A 199 -7.44 33.60 -23.30
CA GLY A 199 -7.77 33.69 -24.72
C GLY A 199 -9.21 34.19 -25.01
N GLU A 200 -10.16 33.94 -24.11
CA GLU A 200 -11.56 34.37 -24.28
C GLU A 200 -11.75 35.86 -23.97
N SER A 201 -10.97 36.42 -23.04
CA SER A 201 -11.02 37.87 -22.73
C SER A 201 -10.52 38.74 -23.89
N LEU A 202 -9.46 38.30 -24.58
CA LEU A 202 -8.91 39.03 -25.74
C LEU A 202 -9.82 38.94 -26.97
N ALA A 203 -10.62 37.88 -27.10
CA ALA A 203 -11.57 37.74 -28.19
C ALA A 203 -12.83 38.60 -27.99
N GLN A 204 -13.23 38.86 -26.73
CA GLN A 204 -14.34 39.77 -26.42
C GLN A 204 -13.92 41.24 -26.54
N ASP A 205 -12.70 41.59 -26.17
CA ASP A 205 -12.18 42.96 -26.34
C ASP A 205 -11.89 43.31 -27.81
N ALA A 206 -11.71 42.32 -28.69
CA ALA A 206 -11.57 42.53 -30.14
C ALA A 206 -12.91 42.72 -30.88
N GLN A 207 -14.04 42.53 -30.19
CA GLN A 207 -15.39 42.67 -30.75
C GLN A 207 -16.17 43.89 -30.20
N ALA A 208 -15.57 44.69 -29.32
CA ALA A 208 -16.11 45.96 -28.79
C ALA A 208 -15.49 47.17 -29.49
#